data_AF-A0A929WFK1-F1
#
_entry.id   AF-A0A929WFK1-F1
#
_cell.length_a   1.000
_cell.length_b   1.000
_cell.length_c   1.000
_cell.angle_alpha   90.00
_cell.angle_beta   90.00
_cell.angle_gamma   90.00
#
_symmetry.space_group_name_H-M   'P 1'
#
loop_
_entity.id
_entity.type
_entity.pdbx_description
1 polymer ?
#
loop_
_entity_poly.entity_id
_entity_poly.type
_entity_poly.pdbx_seq_one_letter_code
_entity_poly.pdbx_strand_id
1 'polypeptide(L)'
;MARFISLFLAGASWFTVIALWLCALSPYVDPRQFGAAAAYALLFPLFLGGTVGMAVLCLVFAPRRVWIPLFGLLLCSGSIRTYAPINLNRGSSGGVASGEIRVMTYNTRGFGLTDSGRAEMTNYMIASGAQIIAFQEGMGSLEQNKELVARLKGTGT
;
A
#
# COMPACT_ATOMS: atom_id res chain seq x y z
N MET A 1 -20.93 -28.71 -21.24
CA MET A 1 -20.73 -27.27 -20.94
C MET A 1 -20.31 -27.00 -19.50
N ALA A 2 -21.06 -27.43 -18.48
CA ALA A 2 -20.73 -27.17 -17.06
C ALA A 2 -19.34 -27.66 -16.60
N ARG A 3 -18.89 -28.83 -17.06
CA ARG A 3 -17.54 -29.35 -16.76
C ARG A 3 -16.44 -28.44 -17.34
N PHE A 4 -16.62 -27.93 -18.55
CA PHE A 4 -15.67 -27.02 -19.19
C PHE A 4 -15.57 -25.70 -18.41
N ILE A 5 -16.71 -25.10 -18.05
CA ILE A 5 -16.75 -23.87 -17.23
C ILE A 5 -16.05 -24.09 -15.89
N SER A 6 -16.32 -25.22 -15.22
CA SER A 6 -15.68 -25.55 -13.95
C SER A 6 -14.15 -25.72 -14.08
N LEU A 7 -13.67 -26.34 -15.16
CA LEU A 7 -12.22 -26.46 -15.42
C LEU A 7 -11.59 -25.10 -15.73
N PHE A 8 -12.23 -24.30 -16.58
CA PHE A 8 -11.76 -22.97 -16.93
C PHE A 8 -11.64 -22.08 -15.68
N LEU A 9 -12.67 -22.03 -14.84
CA LEU A 9 -12.66 -21.26 -13.59
C LEU A 9 -11.60 -21.76 -12.61
N ALA A 10 -11.38 -23.08 -12.53
CA ALA A 10 -10.30 -23.62 -11.71
C ALA A 10 -8.92 -23.20 -12.22
N GLY A 11 -8.69 -23.25 -13.55
CA GLY A 11 -7.44 -22.81 -14.16
C GLY A 11 -7.20 -21.31 -13.99
N ALA A 12 -8.20 -20.49 -14.26
CA ALA A 12 -8.14 -19.04 -14.05
C ALA A 12 -7.90 -18.68 -12.58
N SER A 13 -8.55 -19.39 -11.65
CA SER A 13 -8.31 -19.23 -10.21
C SER A 13 -6.85 -19.52 -9.86
N TRP A 14 -6.31 -20.67 -10.26
CA TRP A 14 -4.91 -21.00 -10.02
C TRP A 14 -3.94 -19.99 -10.62
N PHE A 15 -4.21 -19.52 -11.84
CA PHE A 15 -3.41 -18.47 -12.47
C PHE A 15 -3.38 -17.20 -11.63
N THR A 16 -4.54 -16.69 -11.23
CA THR A 16 -4.61 -15.47 -10.40
C THR A 16 -3.96 -15.66 -9.03
N VAL A 17 -4.12 -16.83 -8.40
CA VAL A 17 -3.51 -17.16 -7.10
C VAL A 17 -1.98 -17.21 -7.19
N ILE A 18 -1.43 -17.90 -8.18
CA ILE A 18 0.02 -17.99 -8.37
C ILE A 18 0.59 -16.61 -8.67
N ALA A 19 -0.04 -15.84 -9.56
CA ALA A 19 0.38 -14.47 -9.86
C ALA A 19 0.32 -13.56 -8.63
N LEU A 20 -0.73 -13.68 -7.81
CA LEU A 20 -0.86 -12.97 -6.54
C LEU A 20 0.28 -13.31 -5.58
N TRP A 21 0.62 -14.60 -5.43
CA TRP A 21 1.74 -15.03 -4.59
C TRP A 21 3.09 -14.55 -5.11
N LEU A 22 3.31 -14.54 -6.43
CA LEU A 22 4.53 -13.95 -7.00
C LEU A 22 4.63 -12.45 -6.68
N CYS A 23 3.53 -11.71 -6.77
CA CYS A 23 3.49 -10.31 -6.37
C CYS A 23 3.77 -10.13 -4.86
N ALA A 24 3.20 -11.01 -4.03
CA ALA A 24 3.38 -11.01 -2.58
C ALA A 24 4.82 -11.34 -2.14
N LEU A 25 5.52 -12.19 -2.90
CA LEU A 25 6.91 -12.58 -2.67
C LEU A 25 7.90 -11.56 -3.23
N SER A 26 7.50 -10.77 -4.21
CA SER A 26 8.37 -9.83 -4.92
C SER A 26 9.17 -8.88 -4.01
N PRO A 27 8.61 -8.32 -2.91
CA PRO A 27 9.36 -7.46 -1.99
C PRO A 27 10.55 -8.13 -1.29
N TYR A 28 10.62 -9.47 -1.27
CA TYR A 28 11.73 -10.22 -0.68
C TYR A 28 12.88 -10.50 -1.67
N VAL A 29 12.73 -10.11 -2.93
CA VAL A 29 13.75 -10.24 -3.97
C VAL A 29 14.56 -8.94 -4.04
N ASP A 30 15.89 -9.04 -4.04
CA ASP A 30 16.75 -7.87 -4.17
C ASP A 30 16.54 -7.21 -5.55
N PRO A 31 16.02 -5.96 -5.60
CA PRO A 31 15.77 -5.27 -6.86
C PRO A 31 17.07 -4.96 -7.64
N ARG A 32 18.24 -5.02 -7.00
CA ARG A 32 19.54 -4.88 -7.67
C ARG A 32 19.86 -6.08 -8.56
N GLN A 33 19.38 -7.26 -8.17
CA GLN A 33 19.59 -8.50 -8.92
C GLN A 33 18.48 -8.70 -9.95
N PHE A 34 17.26 -8.26 -9.63
CA PHE A 34 16.10 -8.41 -10.51
C PHE A 34 15.20 -7.16 -10.48
N GLY A 35 15.50 -6.21 -11.37
CA GLY A 35 14.82 -4.90 -11.42
C GLY A 35 13.30 -4.97 -11.65
N ALA A 36 12.80 -6.05 -12.28
CA ALA A 36 11.37 -6.25 -12.48
C ALA A 36 10.60 -6.62 -11.19
N ALA A 37 11.29 -6.95 -10.08
CA ALA A 37 10.66 -7.22 -8.79
C ALA A 37 9.74 -6.06 -8.35
N ALA A 38 10.22 -4.81 -8.47
CA ALA A 38 9.43 -3.64 -8.12
C ALA A 38 8.14 -3.54 -8.96
N ALA A 39 8.22 -3.83 -10.27
CA ALA A 39 7.06 -3.82 -11.16
C ALA A 39 6.04 -4.90 -10.80
N TYR A 40 6.48 -6.10 -10.40
CA TYR A 40 5.56 -7.16 -9.96
C TYR A 40 4.85 -6.81 -8.65
N ALA A 41 5.53 -6.17 -7.70
CA ALA A 41 4.88 -5.71 -6.48
C ALA A 41 3.75 -4.70 -6.79
N LEU A 42 3.91 -3.88 -7.83
CA LEU A 42 2.89 -2.92 -8.29
C LEU A 42 1.62 -3.61 -8.85
N LEU A 43 1.74 -4.84 -9.35
CA LEU A 43 0.62 -5.64 -9.87
C LEU A 43 -0.19 -6.34 -8.76
N PHE A 44 0.27 -6.30 -7.51
CA PHE A 44 -0.42 -6.92 -6.38
C PHE A 44 -1.93 -6.57 -6.29
N PRO A 45 -2.38 -5.30 -6.34
CA PRO A 45 -3.82 -4.98 -6.29
C PRO A 45 -4.63 -5.55 -7.46
N LEU A 46 -4.04 -5.62 -8.65
CA LEU A 46 -4.70 -6.21 -9.83
C LEU A 46 -4.99 -7.68 -9.58
N PHE A 47 -3.98 -8.45 -9.15
CA PHE A 47 -4.14 -9.88 -8.90
C PHE A 47 -4.95 -10.17 -7.65
N LEU A 48 -4.88 -9.33 -6.61
CA LEU A 48 -5.74 -9.44 -5.44
C LEU A 48 -7.21 -9.27 -5.83
N GLY A 49 -7.54 -8.22 -6.60
CA GLY A 49 -8.87 -8.00 -7.14
C GLY A 49 -9.32 -9.14 -8.06
N GLY A 50 -8.41 -9.64 -8.89
CA GLY A 50 -8.64 -10.81 -9.75
C GLY A 50 -8.97 -12.07 -8.95
N THR A 51 -8.22 -12.38 -7.89
CA THR A 51 -8.47 -13.55 -7.03
C THR A 51 -9.77 -13.42 -6.24
N VAL A 52 -10.10 -12.23 -5.73
CA VAL A 52 -11.42 -11.97 -5.12
C VAL A 52 -12.55 -12.14 -6.14
N GLY A 53 -12.37 -11.62 -7.35
CA GLY A 53 -13.32 -11.81 -8.46
C GLY A 53 -13.50 -13.29 -8.81
N MET A 54 -12.41 -14.07 -8.85
CA MET A 54 -12.48 -15.52 -9.07
C MET A 54 -13.18 -16.25 -7.92
N ALA A 55 -13.03 -15.80 -6.67
CA ALA A 55 -13.80 -16.34 -5.55
C ALA A 55 -15.31 -16.14 -5.77
N VAL A 56 -15.74 -14.93 -6.15
CA VAL A 56 -17.15 -14.64 -6.45
C VAL A 56 -17.66 -15.45 -7.64
N LEU A 57 -16.92 -15.51 -8.75
CA LEU A 57 -17.31 -16.30 -9.93
C LEU A 57 -17.37 -17.80 -9.61
N CYS A 58 -16.43 -18.32 -8.83
CA CYS A 58 -16.49 -19.71 -8.38
C CYS A 58 -17.68 -19.95 -7.45
N LEU A 59 -18.01 -19.04 -6.53
CA LEU A 59 -19.19 -19.18 -5.67
C LEU A 59 -20.49 -19.33 -6.47
N VAL A 60 -20.62 -18.62 -7.61
CA VAL A 60 -21.83 -18.66 -8.43
C VAL A 60 -21.84 -19.84 -9.41
N PHE A 61 -20.74 -20.04 -10.14
CA PHE A 61 -20.70 -20.95 -11.31
C PHE A 61 -20.00 -22.28 -11.05
N ALA A 62 -19.14 -22.37 -10.03
CA ALA A 62 -18.41 -23.59 -9.69
C ALA A 62 -18.09 -23.68 -8.18
N PRO A 63 -19.09 -23.79 -7.28
CA PRO A 63 -18.88 -23.67 -5.83
C PRO A 63 -17.83 -24.65 -5.28
N ARG A 64 -17.72 -25.85 -5.88
CA ARG A 64 -16.71 -26.86 -5.53
C ARG A 64 -15.26 -26.42 -5.80
N ARG A 65 -15.04 -25.32 -6.54
CA ARG A 65 -13.71 -24.77 -6.87
C ARG A 65 -13.37 -23.51 -6.09
N VAL A 66 -14.31 -22.94 -5.32
CA VAL A 66 -14.10 -21.69 -4.57
C VAL A 66 -12.95 -21.78 -3.56
N TRP A 67 -12.64 -22.97 -3.07
CA TRP A 67 -11.52 -23.17 -2.15
C TRP A 67 -10.18 -22.71 -2.76
N ILE A 68 -10.01 -22.74 -4.09
CA ILE A 68 -8.76 -22.35 -4.76
C ILE A 68 -8.44 -20.87 -4.51
N PRO A 69 -9.30 -19.90 -4.91
CA PRO A 69 -9.03 -18.49 -4.62
C PRO A 69 -9.04 -18.19 -3.12
N LEU A 70 -9.88 -18.86 -2.32
CA LEU A 70 -9.88 -18.68 -0.85
C LEU A 70 -8.55 -19.11 -0.21
N PHE A 71 -7.98 -20.23 -0.66
CA PHE A 71 -6.67 -20.70 -0.22
C PHE A 71 -5.57 -19.71 -0.61
N GLY A 72 -5.64 -19.16 -1.83
CA GLY A 72 -4.75 -18.10 -2.29
C GLY A 72 -4.77 -16.86 -1.38
N LEU A 73 -5.96 -16.36 -1.09
CA LEU A 73 -6.18 -15.20 -0.21
C LEU A 73 -5.73 -15.47 1.23
N LEU A 74 -5.99 -16.66 1.75
CA LEU A 74 -5.58 -17.05 3.10
C LEU A 74 -4.06 -17.02 3.26
N LEU A 75 -3.32 -17.62 2.32
CA LEU A 75 -1.86 -17.71 2.40
C LEU A 75 -1.15 -16.37 2.20
N CYS A 76 -1.76 -15.41 1.48
CA CYS A 76 -1.21 -14.06 1.33
C CYS A 76 -1.88 -13.02 2.25
N SER A 77 -2.66 -13.44 3.25
CA SER A 77 -3.39 -12.55 4.17
C SER A 77 -2.48 -11.53 4.87
N GLY A 78 -1.25 -11.92 5.22
CA GLY A 78 -0.23 -11.01 5.74
C GLY A 78 0.10 -9.90 4.75
N SER A 79 0.40 -10.24 3.50
CA SER A 79 0.68 -9.27 2.42
C SER A 79 -0.52 -8.39 2.10
N ILE A 80 -1.74 -8.94 2.14
CA ILE A 80 -2.99 -8.17 1.98
C ILE A 80 -3.08 -7.10 3.08
N ARG A 81 -2.81 -7.47 4.34
CA ARG A 81 -2.84 -6.53 5.46
C ARG A 81 -1.74 -5.47 5.39
N THR A 82 -0.57 -5.83 4.88
CA THR A 82 0.52 -4.87 4.62
C THR A 82 0.15 -3.88 3.53
N TYR A 83 -0.52 -4.33 2.46
CA TYR A 83 -0.94 -3.48 1.34
C TYR A 83 -2.15 -2.60 1.70
N ALA A 84 -3.19 -3.20 2.28
CA ALA A 84 -4.44 -2.55 2.66
C ALA A 84 -4.70 -2.75 4.16
N PRO A 85 -4.08 -1.95 5.05
CA PRO A 85 -4.27 -2.07 6.48
C PRO A 85 -5.69 -1.65 6.87
N ILE A 86 -6.50 -2.65 7.24
CA ILE A 86 -7.87 -2.45 7.74
C ILE A 86 -7.81 -2.01 9.21
N ASN A 87 -7.88 -0.70 9.47
CA ASN A 87 -7.82 -0.09 10.80
C ASN A 87 -9.21 0.08 11.44
N LEU A 88 -9.98 -1.01 11.59
CA LEU A 88 -11.38 -0.95 12.07
C LEU A 88 -11.56 -0.41 13.50
N ASN A 89 -10.51 -0.47 14.33
CA ASN A 89 -10.59 -0.14 15.76
C ASN A 89 -9.99 1.23 16.11
N ARG A 90 -9.76 2.13 15.14
CA ARG A 90 -9.29 3.47 15.47
C ARG A 90 -10.47 4.36 15.81
N GLY A 91 -10.73 4.55 17.11
CA GLY A 91 -11.65 5.58 17.60
C GLY A 91 -11.22 6.92 17.00
N SER A 92 -12.16 7.61 16.34
CA SER A 92 -11.91 8.91 15.70
C SER A 92 -11.48 9.93 16.75
N SER A 93 -10.18 10.02 16.98
CA SER A 93 -9.57 11.08 17.75
C SER A 93 -8.85 11.96 16.74
N GLY A 94 -9.41 13.13 16.44
CA GLY A 94 -8.79 14.11 15.54
C GLY A 94 -7.39 14.56 16.02
N GLY A 95 -7.05 14.31 17.29
CA GLY A 95 -5.73 14.52 17.87
C GLY A 95 -4.98 13.22 18.19
N VAL A 96 -3.67 13.34 18.41
CA VAL A 96 -2.86 12.26 18.99
C VAL A 96 -3.39 12.00 20.40
N ALA A 97 -3.90 10.80 20.69
CA ALA A 97 -4.38 10.49 22.04
C ALA A 97 -3.21 10.56 23.04
N SER A 98 -3.49 10.86 24.31
CA SER A 98 -2.46 10.93 25.36
C SER A 98 -1.68 9.60 25.42
N GLY A 99 -0.40 9.63 25.06
CA GLY A 99 0.47 8.45 25.01
C GLY A 99 0.66 7.83 23.62
N GLU A 100 0.02 8.31 22.56
CA GLU A 100 0.30 7.89 21.18
C GLU A 100 1.47 8.66 20.57
N ILE A 101 2.21 8.00 19.67
CA ILE A 101 3.20 8.63 18.80
C ILE A 101 2.67 8.62 17.36
N ARG A 102 2.55 9.81 16.76
CA ARG A 102 2.18 10.01 15.36
C ARG A 102 3.44 10.27 14.54
N VAL A 103 3.69 9.37 13.59
CA VAL A 103 4.82 9.44 12.65
C VAL A 103 4.27 9.61 11.24
N MET A 104 4.85 10.54 10.49
CA MET A 104 4.58 10.77 9.07
C MET A 104 5.79 10.35 8.24
N THR A 105 5.57 9.56 7.19
CA THR A 105 6.53 9.36 6.10
C THR A 105 5.88 9.82 4.80
N TYR A 106 6.55 10.67 4.03
CA TYR A 106 5.96 11.20 2.82
C TYR A 106 6.98 11.50 1.72
N ASN A 107 6.75 10.98 0.52
CA ASN A 107 7.53 11.37 -0.64
C ASN A 107 7.01 12.69 -1.19
N THR A 108 7.82 13.74 -1.08
CA THR A 108 7.42 15.11 -1.42
C THR A 108 7.56 15.43 -2.90
N ARG A 109 8.18 14.55 -3.70
CA ARG A 109 8.48 14.76 -5.12
C ARG A 109 9.08 16.14 -5.39
N GLY A 110 10.12 16.51 -4.65
CA GLY A 110 10.79 17.81 -4.74
C GLY A 110 9.93 18.98 -4.27
N PHE A 111 8.92 18.74 -3.43
CA PHE A 111 7.93 19.74 -2.99
C PHE A 111 7.22 20.44 -4.16
N GLY A 112 6.99 19.70 -5.25
CA GLY A 112 6.38 20.25 -6.47
C GLY A 112 7.26 21.25 -7.22
N LEU A 113 8.53 21.45 -6.80
CA LEU A 113 9.50 22.37 -7.40
C LEU A 113 9.02 23.83 -7.55
N THR A 114 7.99 24.22 -6.80
CA THR A 114 7.41 25.58 -6.81
C THR A 114 7.28 26.11 -5.39
N ASP A 115 7.28 27.43 -5.24
CA ASP A 115 7.13 28.07 -3.93
C ASP A 115 5.76 27.77 -3.30
N SER A 116 4.72 27.71 -4.12
CA SER A 116 3.36 27.32 -3.69
C SER A 116 3.29 25.87 -3.20
N GLY A 117 3.86 24.92 -3.96
CA GLY A 117 3.91 23.51 -3.56
C GLY A 117 4.71 23.28 -2.28
N ARG A 118 5.79 24.04 -2.07
CA ARG A 118 6.54 24.05 -0.80
C ARG A 118 5.68 24.48 0.37
N ALA A 119 4.98 25.61 0.24
CA ALA A 119 4.12 26.14 1.29
C ALA A 119 2.97 25.17 1.62
N GLU A 120 2.31 24.62 0.61
CA GLU A 120 1.22 23.65 0.78
C GLU A 120 1.69 22.39 1.50
N MET A 121 2.80 21.79 1.06
CA MET A 121 3.36 20.59 1.70
C MET A 121 3.80 20.86 3.14
N THR A 122 4.39 22.02 3.42
CA THR A 122 4.79 22.43 4.78
C THR A 122 3.55 22.57 5.68
N ASN A 123 2.50 23.22 5.17
CA ASN A 123 1.24 23.36 5.91
C ASN A 123 0.56 22.01 6.15
N TYR A 124 0.61 21.10 5.19
CA TYR A 124 0.11 19.74 5.35
C TYR A 124 0.88 18.96 6.43
N MET A 125 2.21 19.06 6.43
CA MET A 125 3.05 18.45 7.47
C MET A 125 2.71 19.00 8.87
N ILE A 126 2.52 20.30 9.00
CA ILE A 126 2.10 20.93 10.27
C ILE A 126 0.70 20.46 10.68
N ALA A 127 -0.27 20.52 9.76
CA ALA A 127 -1.66 20.15 10.02
C ALA A 127 -1.82 18.65 10.37
N SER A 128 -0.88 17.80 9.93
CA SER A 128 -0.88 16.38 10.29
C SER A 128 -0.72 16.15 11.81
N GLY A 129 -0.13 17.10 12.54
CA GLY A 129 0.19 16.94 13.96
C GLY A 129 1.17 15.79 14.26
N ALA A 130 1.94 15.35 13.27
CA ALA A 130 2.94 14.31 13.47
C ALA A 130 4.11 14.84 14.31
N GLN A 131 4.55 14.05 15.29
CA GLN A 131 5.70 14.37 16.14
C GLN A 131 7.02 13.99 15.47
N ILE A 132 7.00 12.99 14.58
CA ILE A 132 8.15 12.59 13.77
C ILE A 132 7.74 12.66 12.31
N ILE A 133 8.50 13.42 11.51
CA ILE A 133 8.27 13.56 10.07
C ILE A 133 9.52 13.11 9.32
N ALA A 134 9.37 12.06 8.53
CA ALA A 134 10.33 11.61 7.53
C ALA A 134 9.79 11.96 6.14
N PHE A 135 10.65 12.44 5.25
CA PHE A 135 10.25 12.70 3.86
C PHE A 135 11.31 12.27 2.87
N GLN A 136 10.86 11.83 1.70
CA GLN A 136 11.71 11.46 0.55
C GLN A 136 11.59 12.48 -0.57
N GLU A 137 12.58 12.45 -1.47
CA GLU A 137 12.71 13.40 -2.58
C GLU A 137 12.57 14.85 -2.11
N GLY A 138 13.21 15.15 -0.98
CA GLY A 138 13.21 16.48 -0.40
C GLY A 138 13.93 17.52 -1.26
N MET A 139 14.01 18.74 -0.76
CA MET A 139 14.61 19.86 -1.51
C MET A 139 16.10 19.65 -1.77
N GLY A 140 16.57 20.09 -2.94
CA GLY A 140 17.96 19.98 -3.36
C GLY A 140 18.93 20.97 -2.70
N SER A 141 18.45 21.92 -1.87
CA SER A 141 19.26 22.93 -1.19
C SER A 141 19.19 22.81 0.33
N LEU A 142 20.37 22.90 0.98
CA LEU A 142 20.51 22.84 2.44
C LEU A 142 19.75 23.96 3.16
N GLU A 143 19.74 25.17 2.60
CA GLU A 143 19.11 26.34 3.22
C GLU A 143 17.58 26.20 3.27
N GLN A 144 16.98 25.65 2.22
CA GLN A 144 15.55 25.40 2.18
C GLN A 144 15.12 24.31 3.19
N ASN A 145 15.96 23.29 3.39
CA ASN A 145 15.72 22.28 4.42
C ASN A 145 15.83 22.86 5.84
N LYS A 146 16.75 23.82 6.10
CA LYS A 146 16.84 24.51 7.38
C LYS A 146 15.60 25.37 7.67
N GLU A 147 15.11 26.09 6.67
CA GLU A 147 13.89 26.89 6.78
C GLU A 147 12.67 26.03 7.14
N LEU A 148 12.50 24.89 6.45
CA LEU A 148 11.44 23.93 6.75
C LEU A 148 11.52 23.44 8.21
N VAL A 149 12.71 23.03 8.66
CA VAL A 149 12.91 22.57 10.04
C VAL A 149 12.60 23.66 11.07
N ALA A 150 12.97 24.92 10.79
CA ALA A 150 12.65 26.04 11.68
C ALA A 150 11.13 26.24 11.81
N ARG A 151 10.39 26.17 10.69
CA ARG A 151 8.92 26.29 10.69
C ARG A 151 8.25 25.15 11.45
N LEU A 152 8.72 23.91 11.28
CA LEU A 152 8.20 22.75 12.00
C LEU A 152 8.45 22.85 13.51
N LYS A 153 9.65 23.28 13.93
CA LYS A 153 9.97 23.48 15.36
C LYS A 153 9.15 24.58 16.03
N GLY A 154 8.82 25.64 15.29
CA GLY A 154 8.04 26.78 15.81
C GLY A 154 6.58 26.45 16.14
N THR A 155 6.11 25.23 15.83
CA THR A 155 4.70 24.83 16.05
C THR A 155 4.53 23.92 17.27
N GLY A 156 5.60 23.62 18.01
CA GLY A 156 5.53 22.83 19.25
C GLY A 156 5.19 23.70 20.47
N THR A 157 3.90 23.86 20.75
CA THR A 157 3.37 24.24 22.08
C THR A 157 2.58 23.07 22.65
#